data_AF-A0A554FUH1-F1
#
_entry.id   AF-A0A554FUH1-F1
#
_cell.length_a   1.000
_cell.length_b   1.000
_cell.length_c   1.000
_cell.angle_alpha   90.00
_cell.angle_beta   90.00
_cell.angle_gamma   90.00
#
_symmetry.space_group_name_H-M   'P 1'
#
loop_
_entity.id
_entity.type
_entity.pdbx_description
1 polymer ?
#
loop_
_entity_poly.entity_id
_entity_poly.type
_entity_poly.pdbx_seq_one_letter_code
_entity_poly.pdbx_strand_id
1 'polypeptide(L)'
;MDTPLPASSSATEASPKKKSLTRHLPTVARVFMGLIFFVFGLNGFLEFIPQPPMDPADPAVAFGIAMKATGFLFWLVKGTETVVGALLLTNRFVPLALALIAPVIVNIFLTHAFLAPAGLGLAVVLLASELFLAWSYRAVYRPMLAMRVSPGA
;
A
#
# COMPACT_ATOMS: atom_id res chain seq x y z
N MET A 1 -62.64 -17.35 -41.98
CA MET A 1 -61.95 -16.45 -41.03
C MET A 1 -61.27 -17.38 -40.05
N ASP A 2 -60.03 -17.77 -40.33
CA ASP A 2 -59.29 -18.70 -39.48
C ASP A 2 -57.84 -18.21 -39.41
N THR A 3 -57.58 -17.41 -38.39
CA THR A 3 -56.28 -16.85 -38.03
C THR A 3 -55.36 -17.94 -37.47
N PRO A 4 -54.09 -18.07 -37.91
CA PRO A 4 -53.12 -18.91 -37.24
C PRO A 4 -52.65 -18.27 -35.92
N LEU A 5 -52.54 -19.08 -34.87
CA LEU A 5 -51.99 -18.68 -33.56
C LEU A 5 -50.49 -18.32 -33.66
N PRO A 6 -50.02 -17.27 -32.97
CA PRO A 6 -48.60 -16.95 -32.93
C PRO A 6 -47.84 -17.93 -32.03
N ALA A 7 -46.74 -18.47 -32.54
CA ALA A 7 -45.80 -19.32 -31.80
C ALA A 7 -44.97 -18.49 -30.79
N SER A 8 -44.90 -19.05 -29.58
CA SER A 8 -44.05 -18.76 -28.42
C SER A 8 -42.93 -17.72 -28.56
N SER A 9 -43.03 -16.67 -27.75
CA SER A 9 -41.94 -15.77 -27.36
C SER A 9 -40.78 -16.57 -26.76
N SER A 10 -39.61 -16.49 -27.40
CA SER A 10 -38.34 -16.94 -26.83
C SER A 10 -37.96 -16.02 -25.68
N ALA A 11 -38.11 -16.52 -24.45
CA ALA A 11 -37.57 -15.88 -23.27
C ALA A 11 -36.05 -15.73 -23.42
N THR A 12 -35.58 -14.50 -23.54
CA THR A 12 -34.16 -14.15 -23.45
C THR A 12 -33.68 -14.48 -22.03
N GLU A 13 -33.10 -15.67 -21.84
CA GLU A 13 -32.36 -15.99 -20.62
C GLU A 13 -31.14 -15.07 -20.51
N ALA A 14 -31.22 -14.09 -19.63
CA ALA A 14 -30.08 -13.26 -19.26
C ALA A 14 -29.07 -14.10 -18.47
N SER A 15 -27.96 -14.46 -19.13
CA SER A 15 -26.82 -15.15 -18.52
C SER A 15 -26.22 -14.32 -17.36
N PRO A 16 -25.97 -14.90 -16.17
CA PRO A 16 -25.47 -14.16 -15.02
C PRO A 16 -23.99 -13.79 -15.21
N LYS A 17 -23.69 -12.49 -15.31
CA LYS A 17 -22.31 -11.98 -15.39
C LYS A 17 -21.52 -12.39 -14.13
N LYS A 18 -20.56 -13.33 -14.29
CA LYS A 18 -19.60 -13.69 -13.23
C LYS A 18 -18.88 -12.42 -12.76
N LYS A 19 -19.00 -12.11 -11.47
CA LYS A 19 -18.30 -11.00 -10.82
C LYS A 19 -16.79 -11.28 -10.88
N SER A 20 -16.06 -10.53 -11.72
CA SER A 20 -14.62 -10.72 -11.94
C SER A 20 -13.81 -10.55 -10.63
N LEU A 21 -12.99 -11.55 -10.30
CA LEU A 21 -12.09 -11.57 -9.15
C LEU A 21 -11.13 -10.36 -9.12
N THR A 22 -10.84 -9.78 -10.29
CA THR A 22 -9.94 -8.62 -10.46
C THR A 22 -10.36 -7.39 -9.66
N ARG A 23 -11.65 -7.24 -9.31
CA ARG A 23 -12.15 -6.12 -8.52
C ARG A 23 -11.64 -6.09 -7.07
N HIS A 24 -11.20 -7.24 -6.54
CA HIS A 24 -10.76 -7.36 -5.15
C HIS A 24 -9.27 -7.10 -4.98
N LEU A 25 -8.49 -7.07 -6.06
CA LEU A 25 -7.03 -6.88 -6.01
C LEU A 25 -6.61 -5.59 -5.27
N PRO A 26 -7.22 -4.41 -5.51
CA PRO A 26 -6.90 -3.21 -4.75
C PRO A 26 -7.20 -3.34 -3.25
N THR A 27 -8.25 -4.09 -2.89
CA THR A 27 -8.58 -4.34 -1.49
C THR A 27 -7.55 -5.24 -0.83
N VAL A 28 -7.12 -6.30 -1.52
CA VAL A 28 -6.08 -7.22 -1.03
C VAL A 28 -4.76 -6.48 -0.84
N ALA A 29 -4.30 -5.73 -1.85
CA ALA A 29 -3.07 -4.94 -1.76
C ALA A 29 -3.13 -3.90 -0.63
N ARG A 30 -4.25 -3.18 -0.49
CA ARG A 30 -4.47 -2.20 0.61
C ARG A 30 -4.38 -2.87 1.98
N VAL A 31 -5.07 -4.00 2.18
CA VAL A 31 -5.07 -4.69 3.47
C VAL A 31 -3.69 -5.29 3.76
N PHE A 32 -3.02 -5.87 2.77
CA PHE A 32 -1.65 -6.36 2.88
C PHE A 32 -0.68 -5.26 3.35
N MET A 33 -0.64 -4.13 2.63
CA MET A 33 0.21 -2.99 3.02
C MET A 33 -0.18 -2.43 4.39
N GLY A 34 -1.49 -2.29 4.65
CA GLY A 34 -2.00 -1.81 5.92
C GLY A 34 -1.54 -2.68 7.11
N LEU A 35 -1.62 -4.00 6.98
CA LEU A 35 -1.16 -4.94 8.02
C LEU A 35 0.35 -4.82 8.24
N ILE A 36 1.15 -4.84 7.17
CA ILE A 36 2.61 -4.76 7.27
C ILE A 36 3.03 -3.45 7.95
N PHE A 37 2.59 -2.29 7.46
CA PHE A 37 2.99 -1.01 8.05
C PHE A 37 2.45 -0.80 9.46
N PHE A 38 1.24 -1.25 9.76
CA PHE A 38 0.69 -1.10 11.10
C PHE A 38 1.47 -1.95 12.12
N VAL A 39 1.75 -3.21 11.79
CA VAL A 39 2.47 -4.13 12.68
C VAL A 39 3.94 -3.69 12.86
N PHE A 40 4.67 -3.43 11.78
CA PHE A 40 6.08 -3.04 11.86
C PHE A 40 6.29 -1.61 12.37
N GLY A 41 5.33 -0.71 12.14
CA GLY A 41 5.30 0.62 12.73
C GLY A 41 5.14 0.53 14.24
N LEU A 42 4.11 -0.20 14.71
CA LEU A 42 3.84 -0.38 16.13
C LEU A 42 4.98 -1.12 16.85
N ASN A 43 5.60 -2.10 16.19
CA ASN A 43 6.76 -2.80 16.71
C ASN A 43 7.94 -1.86 16.98
N GLY A 44 8.07 -0.75 16.22
CA GLY A 44 9.10 0.26 16.50
C GLY A 44 8.96 0.94 17.86
N PHE A 45 7.76 0.96 18.44
CA PHE A 45 7.46 1.56 19.74
C PHE A 45 7.31 0.54 20.86
N LEU A 46 6.71 -0.61 20.55
CA LEU A 46 6.35 -1.64 21.53
C LEU A 46 7.32 -2.83 21.59
N GLU A 47 8.19 -2.96 20.58
CA GLU A 47 9.26 -3.96 20.50
C GLU A 47 8.81 -5.42 20.77
N PHE A 48 7.61 -5.79 20.31
CA PHE A 48 7.03 -7.13 20.53
C PHE A 48 7.52 -8.21 19.57
N ILE A 49 8.23 -7.85 18.49
CA ILE A 49 8.90 -8.79 17.58
C ILE A 49 10.36 -8.93 18.02
N PRO A 50 10.79 -10.11 18.51
CA PRO A 50 12.16 -10.36 18.89
C PRO A 50 13.12 -10.01 17.75
N GLN A 51 14.12 -9.18 18.05
CA GLN A 51 15.17 -8.85 17.09
C GLN A 51 16.25 -9.94 17.14
N PRO A 52 16.79 -10.38 16.00
CA PRO A 52 17.98 -11.21 15.98
C PRO A 52 19.18 -10.45 16.59
N PRO A 53 20.25 -11.15 16.99
CA PRO A 53 21.47 -10.52 17.46
C PRO A 53 21.95 -9.45 16.47
N MET A 54 22.15 -8.22 16.96
CA MET A 54 22.57 -7.09 16.15
C MET A 54 24.09 -6.93 16.26
N ASP A 55 24.79 -7.03 15.14
CA ASP A 55 26.20 -6.65 15.03
C ASP A 55 26.28 -5.15 14.66
N PRO A 56 26.84 -4.26 15.51
CA PRO A 56 27.00 -2.85 15.17
C PRO A 56 27.87 -2.59 13.93
N ALA A 57 28.69 -3.56 13.51
CA ALA A 57 29.47 -3.46 12.28
C ALA A 57 28.64 -3.72 11.01
N ASP A 58 27.43 -4.30 11.14
CA ASP A 58 26.51 -4.47 10.02
C ASP A 58 25.99 -3.08 9.55
N PRO A 59 26.12 -2.74 8.25
CA PRO A 59 25.71 -1.43 7.74
C PRO A 59 24.22 -1.09 7.97
N ALA A 60 23.32 -2.08 7.89
CA ALA A 60 21.89 -1.87 8.11
C ALA A 60 21.59 -1.61 9.60
N VAL A 61 22.27 -2.33 10.49
CA VAL A 61 22.19 -2.09 11.94
C VAL A 61 22.74 -0.70 12.28
N ALA A 62 23.91 -0.35 11.77
CA ALA A 62 24.53 0.96 11.97
C ALA A 62 23.61 2.10 11.48
N PHE A 63 22.96 1.94 10.32
CA PHE A 63 21.98 2.89 9.82
C PHE A 63 20.77 3.03 10.76
N GLY A 64 20.21 1.92 11.25
CA GLY A 64 19.12 1.93 12.23
C GLY A 64 19.48 2.63 13.54
N ILE A 65 20.69 2.38 14.06
CA ILE A 65 21.23 3.07 15.24
C ILE A 65 21.35 4.57 14.98
N ALA A 66 21.90 4.97 13.82
CA ALA A 66 22.03 6.37 13.44
C ALA A 66 20.65 7.06 13.34
N MET A 67 19.67 6.41 12.72
CA MET A 67 18.29 6.93 12.67
C MET A 67 17.72 7.18 14.07
N LYS A 68 17.94 6.28 15.03
CA LYS A 68 17.51 6.47 16.42
C LYS A 68 18.29 7.62 17.09
N ALA A 69 19.60 7.68 16.89
CA ALA A 69 20.47 8.70 17.48
C ALA A 69 20.15 10.12 17.02
N THR A 70 19.58 10.32 15.81
CA THR A 70 19.11 11.63 15.35
C THR A 70 17.97 12.22 16.21
N GLY A 71 17.30 11.40 17.02
CA GLY A 71 16.22 11.82 17.91
C GLY A 71 14.86 12.01 17.25
N PHE A 72 14.76 12.05 15.91
CA PHE A 72 13.49 12.24 15.22
C PHE A 72 13.25 11.24 14.07
N LEU A 73 14.27 10.85 13.31
CA LEU A 73 14.07 10.17 12.03
C LEU A 73 13.46 8.78 12.19
N PHE A 74 13.96 7.99 13.14
CA PHE A 74 13.39 6.67 13.44
C PHE A 74 11.92 6.77 13.85
N TRP A 75 11.60 7.70 14.75
CA TRP A 75 10.25 7.89 15.26
C TRP A 75 9.30 8.46 14.22
N LEU A 76 9.78 9.34 13.33
CA LEU A 76 9.02 9.86 12.21
C LEU A 76 8.64 8.74 11.23
N VAL A 77 9.59 7.86 10.90
CA VAL A 77 9.35 6.70 10.03
C VAL A 77 8.34 5.75 10.68
N LYS A 78 8.56 5.33 11.93
CA LYS A 78 7.66 4.38 12.63
C LYS A 78 6.28 4.96 12.92
N GLY A 79 6.20 6.25 13.23
CA GLY A 79 4.94 6.96 13.37
C GLY A 79 4.17 7.01 12.05
N THR A 80 4.86 7.33 10.95
CA THR A 80 4.25 7.35 9.61
C THR A 80 3.75 5.97 9.19
N GLU A 81 4.56 4.92 9.37
CA GLU A 81 4.15 3.53 9.12
C GLU A 81 2.90 3.15 9.91
N THR A 82 2.85 3.49 11.20
CA THR A 82 1.72 3.16 12.07
C THR A 82 0.44 3.90 11.64
N VAL A 83 0.52 5.21 11.40
CA VAL A 83 -0.63 6.03 10.99
C VAL A 83 -1.14 5.57 9.63
N VAL A 84 -0.25 5.41 8.64
CA VAL A 84 -0.61 4.91 7.30
C VAL A 84 -1.21 3.52 7.40
N GLY A 85 -0.61 2.62 8.17
CA GLY A 85 -1.12 1.27 8.38
C GLY A 85 -2.56 1.28 8.88
N ALA A 86 -2.86 2.10 9.89
CA ALA A 86 -4.21 2.27 10.41
C ALA A 86 -5.19 2.85 9.38
N LEU A 87 -4.78 3.88 8.64
CA LEU A 87 -5.58 4.48 7.57
C LEU A 87 -5.91 3.48 6.46
N LEU A 88 -4.90 2.73 6.02
CA LEU A 88 -5.05 1.69 5.02
C LEU A 88 -5.95 0.57 5.54
N LEU A 89 -5.83 0.09 6.77
CA LEU A 89 -6.68 -0.97 7.32
C LEU A 89 -8.14 -0.54 7.47
N THR A 90 -8.37 0.67 7.99
CA THR A 90 -9.71 1.24 8.19
C THR A 90 -10.37 1.74 6.90
N ASN A 91 -9.67 1.66 5.77
CA ASN A 91 -10.14 2.16 4.47
C ASN A 91 -10.46 3.66 4.49
N ARG A 92 -9.67 4.45 5.22
CA ARG A 92 -9.84 5.90 5.35
C ARG A 92 -8.65 6.63 4.74
N PHE A 93 -8.95 7.69 3.98
CA PHE A 93 -7.93 8.55 3.37
C PHE A 93 -6.88 7.79 2.55
N VAL A 94 -7.28 6.72 1.84
CA VAL A 94 -6.34 5.80 1.16
C VAL A 94 -5.36 6.54 0.23
N PRO A 95 -5.77 7.45 -0.68
CA PRO A 95 -4.81 8.17 -1.52
C PRO A 95 -3.84 9.06 -0.72
N LEU A 96 -4.29 9.66 0.38
CA LEU A 96 -3.39 10.42 1.26
C LEU A 96 -2.39 9.49 1.95
N ALA A 97 -2.84 8.34 2.45
CA ALA A 97 -1.99 7.36 3.13
C ALA A 97 -0.87 6.83 2.20
N LEU A 98 -1.21 6.52 0.95
CA LEU A 98 -0.26 6.13 -0.09
C LEU A 98 0.76 7.26 -0.38
N ALA A 99 0.30 8.49 -0.55
CA ALA A 99 1.19 9.63 -0.74
C ALA A 99 2.15 9.87 0.45
N LEU A 100 1.68 9.67 1.69
CA LEU A 100 2.49 9.81 2.90
C LEU A 100 3.56 8.71 3.02
N ILE A 101 3.23 7.48 2.65
CA ILE A 101 4.15 6.34 2.80
C ILE A 101 5.13 6.19 1.64
N ALA A 102 4.83 6.76 0.47
CA ALA A 102 5.68 6.68 -0.72
C ALA A 102 7.19 6.96 -0.46
N PRO A 103 7.60 8.08 0.19
CA PRO A 103 9.02 8.31 0.47
C PRO A 103 9.61 7.30 1.46
N VAL A 104 8.81 6.80 2.41
CA VAL A 104 9.23 5.77 3.36
C VAL A 104 9.48 4.44 2.65
N ILE A 105 8.61 4.07 1.69
CA ILE A 105 8.78 2.86 0.88
C ILE A 105 10.03 2.94 0.01
N VAL A 106 10.31 4.11 -0.59
CA VAL A 106 11.56 4.32 -1.33
C VAL A 106 12.76 4.11 -0.41
N ASN A 107 12.75 4.69 0.79
CA ASN A 107 13.82 4.47 1.76
C ASN A 107 13.95 2.98 2.15
N ILE A 108 12.85 2.29 2.46
CA ILE A 108 12.83 0.85 2.75
C ILE A 108 13.46 0.06 1.60
N PHE A 109 13.04 0.33 0.36
CA PHE A 109 13.58 -0.34 -0.82
C PHE A 109 15.08 -0.12 -0.95
N LEU A 110 15.56 1.11 -0.83
CA LEU A 110 16.99 1.44 -0.94
C LEU A 110 17.80 0.82 0.20
N THR A 111 17.32 0.88 1.44
CA THR A 111 17.97 0.21 2.58
C THR A 111 18.12 -1.29 2.31
N HIS A 112 17.10 -1.97 1.80
CA HIS A 112 17.21 -3.40 1.52
C HIS A 112 18.03 -3.70 0.26
N ALA A 113 17.99 -2.84 -0.75
CA ALA A 113 18.78 -3.02 -1.97
C ALA A 113 20.28 -2.87 -1.72
N PHE A 114 20.69 -1.98 -0.81
CA PHE A 114 22.10 -1.66 -0.59
C PHE A 114 22.68 -2.16 0.74
N LEU A 115 21.89 -2.22 1.81
CA LEU A 115 22.38 -2.52 3.17
C LEU A 115 21.86 -3.86 3.70
N ALA A 116 20.62 -4.27 3.37
CA ALA A 116 19.98 -5.48 3.89
C ALA A 116 19.31 -6.36 2.81
N PRO A 117 20.08 -7.01 1.90
CA PRO A 117 19.53 -7.76 0.77
C PRO A 117 18.58 -8.91 1.16
N ALA A 118 18.74 -9.48 2.35
CA ALA A 118 17.89 -10.56 2.85
C ALA A 118 16.40 -10.17 2.89
N GLY A 119 16.07 -8.89 3.11
CA GLY A 119 14.68 -8.40 3.11
C GLY A 119 14.23 -7.80 1.78
N LEU A 120 15.06 -7.82 0.72
CA LEU A 120 14.76 -7.19 -0.56
C LEU A 120 13.47 -7.72 -1.20
N GLY A 121 13.18 -9.02 -1.04
CA GLY A 121 11.95 -9.62 -1.58
C GLY A 121 10.68 -8.94 -1.05
N LEU A 122 10.60 -8.72 0.26
CA LEU A 122 9.48 -8.00 0.87
C LEU A 122 9.44 -6.54 0.43
N ALA A 123 10.60 -5.88 0.36
CA ALA A 123 10.68 -4.49 -0.06
C ALA A 123 10.19 -4.28 -1.52
N VAL A 124 10.52 -5.21 -2.43
CA VAL A 124 10.02 -5.22 -3.81
C VAL A 124 8.50 -5.38 -3.84
N VAL A 125 7.95 -6.31 -3.05
CA VAL A 125 6.50 -6.53 -2.99
C VAL A 125 5.76 -5.30 -2.45
N LEU A 126 6.31 -4.62 -1.44
CA LEU A 126 5.75 -3.37 -0.91
C LEU A 126 5.79 -2.25 -1.96
N LEU A 127 6.93 -2.07 -2.65
CA LEU A 127 7.05 -1.07 -3.71
C LEU A 127 6.09 -1.36 -4.87
N ALA A 128 5.99 -2.61 -5.31
CA ALA A 128 5.06 -3.01 -6.36
C ALA A 128 3.60 -2.78 -5.94
N SER A 129 3.25 -3.06 -4.68
CA SER A 129 1.92 -2.82 -4.13
C SER A 129 1.58 -1.33 -4.07
N GLU A 130 2.54 -0.49 -3.66
CA GLU A 130 2.40 0.97 -3.66
C GLU A 130 2.13 1.49 -5.07
N LEU A 131 2.96 1.11 -6.04
CA LEU A 131 2.80 1.53 -7.44
C LEU A 131 1.46 1.06 -8.03
N PHE A 132 1.07 -0.18 -7.73
CA PHE A 132 -0.21 -0.74 -8.17
C PHE A 132 -1.41 0.02 -7.58
N LEU A 133 -1.38 0.34 -6.28
CA LEU A 133 -2.44 1.11 -5.64
C LEU A 133 -2.45 2.56 -6.13
N ALA A 134 -1.28 3.20 -6.24
CA ALA A 134 -1.16 4.55 -6.77
C ALA A 134 -1.73 4.64 -8.20
N TRP A 135 -1.46 3.63 -9.03
CA TRP A 135 -2.06 3.51 -10.36
C TRP A 135 -3.57 3.27 -10.31
N SER A 136 -4.04 2.43 -9.38
CA SER A 136 -5.47 2.18 -9.17
C SER A 136 -6.23 3.46 -8.80
N TYR A 137 -5.62 4.31 -7.98
CA TYR A 137 -6.15 5.62 -7.55
C TYR A 137 -5.65 6.81 -8.40
N ARG A 138 -4.99 6.57 -9.54
CA ARG A 138 -4.33 7.62 -10.37
C ARG A 138 -5.21 8.82 -10.69
N ALA A 139 -6.52 8.62 -10.87
CA ALA A 139 -7.47 9.69 -11.13
C ALA A 139 -7.47 10.77 -10.03
N VAL A 140 -7.30 10.36 -8.77
CA VAL A 140 -7.22 11.25 -7.60
C VAL A 140 -5.89 12.01 -7.57
N TYR A 141 -4.81 11.43 -8.08
CA TYR A 141 -3.49 12.07 -8.14
C TYR A 141 -3.31 13.01 -9.34
N ARG A 142 -4.17 12.94 -10.37
CA ARG A 142 -4.01 13.78 -11.58
C ARG A 142 -3.84 15.28 -11.26
N PRO A 143 -4.62 15.89 -10.35
CA PRO A 143 -4.44 17.31 -10.01
C PRO A 143 -3.10 17.60 -9.32
N MET A 144 -2.58 16.66 -8.52
CA MET A 144 -1.29 16.81 -7.84
C MET A 144 -0.10 16.77 -8.81
N LEU A 145 -0.28 16.22 -10.01
CA LEU A 145 0.73 16.15 -11.06
C LEU A 145 0.66 17.32 -12.04
N ALA A 146 -0.31 18.23 -11.89
CA ALA A 146 -0.38 19.43 -12.71
C ALA A 146 0.81 20.36 -12.39
N MET A 147 1.50 20.84 -13.43
CA MET A 147 2.67 21.71 -13.27
C MET A 147 2.36 23.02 -12.53
N ARG A 148 1.12 23.51 -12.64
CA ARG A 148 0.60 24.65 -11.89
C ARG A 148 -0.80 24.33 -11.40
N VAL A 149 -1.05 24.61 -10.13
CA VAL A 149 -2.36 24.53 -9.48
C VAL A 149 -2.62 25.89 -8.82
N SER A 150 -3.79 26.46 -9.07
CA SER A 150 -4.21 27.70 -8.39
C SER A 150 -4.81 27.37 -7.03
N PRO A 151 -4.41 28.02 -5.93
CA PRO A 151 -5.08 27.86 -4.64
C PRO A 151 -6.57 28.20 -4.75
N GLY A 152 -7.45 27.34 -4.24
CA GLY A 152 -8.90 27.56 -4.20
C GLY A 152 -9.72 27.05 -5.40
N ALA A 153 -9.11 26.26 -6.31
CA ALA A 153 -9.81 25.54 -7.38
C ALA A 153 -10.35 24.17 -6.94
#